data_AF-A0A738YWM5-F1
#
_entry.id   AF-A0A738YWM5-F1
#
_cell.length_a   1.000
_cell.length_b   1.000
_cell.length_c   1.000
_cell.angle_alpha   90.00
_cell.angle_beta   90.00
_cell.angle_gamma   90.00
#
_symmetry.space_group_name_H-M   'P 1'
#
loop_
_entity.id
_entity.type
_entity.pdbx_description
1 polymer ?
#
loop_
_entity_poly.entity_id
_entity_poly.type
_entity_poly.pdbx_seq_one_letter_code
_entity_poly.pdbx_strand_id
1 'polypeptide(L)' 'MLKNEPSFASLLVKQSPGMHYGYGWIAGKDGKRWHPSRSQADLLAGLSTQTQGESWLSKLFPRLFR' A
#
# COMPACT_ATOMS: atom_id res chain seq x y z
N MET A 1 -28.93 29.15 1.74
CA MET A 1 -28.42 27.78 1.51
C MET A 1 -28.02 27.67 0.05
N LEU A 2 -26.72 27.54 -0.21
CA LEU A 2 -26.18 27.34 -1.56
C LEU A 2 -26.74 26.02 -2.11
N LYS A 3 -27.67 26.11 -3.08
CA LYS A 3 -28.29 24.94 -3.73
C LYS A 3 -27.48 24.42 -4.94
N ASN A 4 -26.28 24.96 -5.15
CA ASN A 4 -25.50 24.81 -6.38
C ASN A 4 -24.07 24.28 -6.15
N GLU A 5 -23.76 23.71 -4.98
CA GLU A 5 -22.47 23.07 -4.78
C GLU A 5 -22.49 21.68 -5.44
N PRO A 6 -21.49 21.34 -6.27
CA PRO A 6 -21.41 20.02 -6.87
C PRO A 6 -21.33 18.98 -5.74
N SER A 7 -22.17 17.95 -5.82
CA SER A 7 -22.11 16.82 -4.90
C SER A 7 -20.68 16.29 -4.83
N PHE A 8 -20.20 15.98 -3.62
CA PHE A 8 -18.88 15.35 -3.42
C PHE A 8 -18.75 14.04 -4.22
N ALA A 9 -19.88 13.37 -4.51
CA ALA A 9 -19.92 12.20 -5.36
C ALA A 9 -19.44 12.46 -6.80
N SER A 10 -19.54 13.69 -7.29
CA SER A 10 -19.03 14.09 -8.61
C SER A 10 -17.49 14.14 -8.65
N LEU A 11 -16.84 14.26 -7.49
CA LEU A 11 -15.38 14.17 -7.36
C LEU A 11 -14.89 12.72 -7.23
N LEU A 12 -15.78 11.79 -6.90
CA LEU A 12 -15.46 10.36 -6.88
C LEU A 12 -15.32 9.89 -8.33
N VAL A 13 -14.08 9.77 -8.79
CA VAL A 13 -13.79 9.04 -10.02
C VAL A 13 -14.40 7.66 -9.86
N LYS A 14 -15.30 7.29 -10.78
CA LYS A 14 -15.92 5.96 -10.84
C LYS A 14 -14.84 4.94 -11.17
N GLN A 15 -14.03 4.60 -10.18
CA GLN A 15 -13.18 3.43 -10.21
C GLN A 15 -14.15 2.26 -10.33
N SER A 16 -14.30 1.72 -11.54
CA SER A 16 -14.83 0.38 -11.72
C SER A 16 -14.19 -0.49 -10.64
N PRO A 17 -14.93 -1.40 -9.97
CA PRO A 17 -14.29 -2.41 -9.16
C PRO A 17 -13.18 -3.01 -10.01
N GLY A 18 -11.93 -2.85 -9.57
CA GLY A 18 -10.79 -3.46 -10.24
C GLY A 18 -11.02 -4.95 -10.35
N MET A 19 -10.29 -5.65 -11.22
CA MET A 19 -10.43 -7.09 -11.43
C MET A 19 -10.48 -7.81 -10.06
N HIS A 20 -11.65 -8.34 -9.69
CA HIS A 20 -11.86 -8.96 -8.39
C HIS A 20 -11.27 -10.36 -8.45
N TYR A 21 -10.10 -10.57 -7.84
CA TYR A 21 -9.40 -11.85 -7.90
C TYR A 21 -10.03 -12.93 -6.99
N GLY A 22 -11.02 -12.55 -6.16
CA GLY A 22 -11.73 -13.43 -5.24
C GLY A 22 -10.85 -14.01 -4.13
N TYR A 23 -11.45 -14.58 -3.09
CA TYR A 23 -10.77 -15.44 -2.11
C TYR A 23 -9.44 -14.90 -1.54
N GLY A 24 -9.32 -13.60 -1.30
CA GLY A 24 -8.10 -12.99 -0.72
C GLY A 24 -6.92 -12.83 -1.68
N TRP A 25 -7.11 -13.04 -2.98
CA TRP A 25 -6.09 -12.76 -3.99
C TRP A 25 -5.97 -11.26 -4.27
N ILE A 26 -4.73 -10.80 -4.43
CA ILE A 26 -4.35 -9.41 -4.67
C ILE A 26 -3.56 -9.35 -5.99
N ALA A 27 -3.76 -8.29 -6.78
CA ALA A 27 -2.90 -7.99 -7.91
C ALA A 27 -1.51 -7.59 -7.42
N GLY A 28 -0.53 -8.44 -7.69
CA GLY A 28 0.88 -8.09 -7.62
C GLY A 28 1.33 -7.31 -8.86
N LYS A 29 2.61 -6.95 -8.86
CA LYS A 29 3.27 -6.29 -9.99
C LYS A 29 3.15 -7.18 -11.25
N ASP A 30 2.98 -6.54 -12.40
CA ASP A 30 2.90 -7.20 -13.72
C ASP A 30 1.70 -8.16 -13.89
N GLY A 31 0.63 -7.95 -13.11
CA GLY A 31 -0.59 -8.78 -13.18
C GLY A 31 -0.45 -10.17 -12.54
N LYS A 32 0.68 -10.46 -11.89
CA LYS A 32 0.86 -11.68 -11.09
C LYS A 32 -0.08 -11.64 -9.89
N ARG A 33 -0.73 -12.75 -9.58
CA ARG A 33 -1.60 -12.85 -8.40
C ARG A 33 -0.78 -13.17 -7.16
N TRP A 34 -1.11 -12.54 -6.05
CA TRP A 34 -0.48 -12.75 -4.76
C TRP A 34 -1.53 -13.09 -3.70
N HIS A 35 -1.23 -14.02 -2.79
CA HIS A 35 -2.13 -14.38 -1.70
C HIS A 35 -1.33 -14.52 -0.40
N PRO A 36 -1.59 -13.73 0.65
CA PRO A 36 -0.77 -13.68 1.87
C PRO A 36 -0.51 -15.05 2.50
N SER A 37 -1.55 -15.88 2.64
CA SER A 37 -1.42 -17.21 3.26
C SER A 37 -0.72 -18.25 2.38
N ARG A 38 -0.63 -18.02 1.06
CA ARG A 38 0.01 -18.97 0.12
C ARG A 38 1.43 -18.54 -0.27
N SER A 39 1.72 -17.25 -0.20
CA SER A 39 3.00 -16.64 -0.53
C SER A 39 3.70 -16.07 0.71
N GLN A 40 3.55 -16.74 1.86
CA GLN A 40 4.07 -16.26 3.15
C GLN A 40 5.60 -16.18 3.15
N ALA A 41 6.30 -17.15 2.54
CA ALA A 41 7.75 -17.13 2.43
C ALA A 41 8.25 -15.90 1.66
N ASP A 42 7.59 -15.56 0.54
CA ASP A 42 7.92 -14.36 -0.25
C ASP A 42 7.64 -13.07 0.54
N LEU A 43 6.57 -13.05 1.34
CA LEU A 43 6.26 -11.93 2.24
C LEU A 43 7.32 -11.78 3.33
N LEU A 44 7.74 -12.87 3.97
CA LEU A 44 8.78 -12.86 4.99
C LEU A 44 10.14 -12.46 4.40
N ALA A 45 10.46 -12.91 3.20
CA ALA A 45 11.65 -12.49 2.46
C ALA A 45 11.60 -10.97 2.16
N GLY A 46 10.45 -10.45 1.71
CA GLY A 46 10.26 -9.02 1.47
C GLY A 46 10.37 -8.16 2.72
N LEU A 47 9.79 -8.61 3.85
CA LEU A 47 9.85 -7.90 5.13
C LEU A 47 11.24 -7.93 5.77
N SER A 48 11.92 -9.08 5.70
CA SER A 48 13.28 -9.26 6.24
C SER A 48 14.34 -8.53 5.42
N THR A 49 14.14 -8.36 4.11
CA THR A 49 15.05 -7.57 3.27
C THR A 49 14.78 -6.06 3.34
N GLN A 50 13.58 -5.66 3.76
CA GLN A 50 13.23 -4.26 4.06
C GLN A 50 13.67 -3.79 5.45
N THR A 51 14.48 -4.56 6.19
CA THR A 51 15.09 -4.11 7.45
C THR A 51 16.22 -3.06 7.24
N GLN A 52 16.02 -2.11 6.32
CA GLN A 52 16.61 -0.78 6.36
C GLN A 52 15.62 0.22 7.01
N GLY A 53 14.99 -0.16 8.13
CA GLY A 53 14.72 0.86 9.15
C GLY A 53 16.11 1.22 9.68
N GLU A 54 16.66 2.41 9.43
CA GLU A 54 16.51 3.54 10.35
C GLU A 54 16.98 4.86 9.70
N SER A 55 16.73 5.07 8.40
CA SER A 55 17.12 6.34 7.74
C SER A 55 16.39 7.58 8.30
N TRP A 56 15.28 7.37 9.01
CA TRP A 56 14.54 8.41 9.71
C TRP A 56 15.00 8.60 11.16
N LEU A 57 15.50 7.55 11.83
CA LEU A 57 15.98 7.63 13.21
C LEU A 57 17.34 8.34 13.29
N SER A 58 18.17 8.21 12.27
CA SER A 58 19.37 9.04 12.10
C SER A 58 19.06 10.54 11.99
N LYS A 59 17.85 10.92 11.54
CA LYS A 59 17.39 12.32 11.52
C LYS A 59 16.93 12.82 12.88
N LEU A 60 16.54 11.93 13.80
CA LEU A 60 16.07 12.29 15.15
C LEU A 60 17.22 12.47 16.14
N PHE A 61 18.34 11.76 15.96
CA PHE A 61 19.47 11.81 16.88
C PHE A 61 20.81 12.17 16.21
N PRO A 62 20.94 13.35 15.58
CA PRO A 62 22.16 13.75 14.88
C PRO A 62 23.40 13.90 15.79
N ARG A 63 23.21 13.94 17.12
CA ARG A 63 24.29 14.10 18.10
C ARG A 63 24.86 12.79 18.65
N LEU A 64 24.14 11.68 18.52
CA LEU A 64 24.59 10.38 19.04
C LEU A 64 25.56 9.66 18.09
N PHE A 65 25.61 10.11 16.83
CA PHE A 65 26.47 9.55 15.79
C PHE A 65 27.61 10.50 15.37
N ARG A 66 27.93 11.50 16.20
CA ARG A 66 29.05 12.42 15.98
C ARG A 66 30.21 12.13 16.92
#